data_AF-A0A2W4SCS9-F1
#
_entry.id   AF-A0A2W4SCS9-F1
#
_cell.length_a   1.000
_cell.length_b   1.000
_cell.length_c   1.000
_cell.angle_alpha   90.00
_cell.angle_beta   90.00
_cell.angle_gamma   90.00
#
_symmetry.space_group_name_H-M   'P 1'
#
loop_
_entity.id
_entity.type
_entity.pdbx_description
1 polymer ?
#
loop_
_entity_poly.entity_id
_entity_poly.type
_entity_poly.pdbx_seq_one_letter_code
_entity_poly.pdbx_strand_id
1 'polypeptide(L)'
;MHIGEQTVRAFCDQVAAATPAPGGGAVAAVAGALGASLVAMVAGLTRGREKFRDVEEVMAAAQEAGLREAGALLELANEDQAAFNQVMAALALPKGTPEEKAARRQAVQEAYRAATRTPLETMEHCLEVMRHALAVVAQGNPSAATDACVGLLMASTGFEGALWNVAINLGSIADEAFRQETMEKVEKMRAEREEVLEAFRSLVPDPVERFLKKQ
;
A
#
# COMPACT_ATOMS: atom_id res chain seq x y z
N MET A 1 3.84 -20.63 0.07
CA MET A 1 2.90 -20.28 1.15
C MET A 1 2.51 -18.85 0.91
N HIS A 2 1.21 -18.57 0.85
CA HIS A 2 0.72 -17.22 0.57
C HIS A 2 1.13 -16.28 1.73
N ILE A 3 1.55 -15.05 1.43
CA ILE A 3 2.09 -14.12 2.44
C ILE A 3 1.11 -13.88 3.58
N GLY A 4 -0.20 -13.75 3.29
CA GLY A 4 -1.24 -13.54 4.31
C GLY A 4 -1.45 -14.72 5.27
N GLU A 5 -0.96 -15.91 4.93
CA GLU A 5 -1.08 -17.11 5.76
C GLU A 5 0.15 -17.38 6.62
N GLN A 6 1.20 -16.58 6.46
CA GLN A 6 2.45 -16.76 7.20
C GLN A 6 2.35 -16.17 8.61
N THR A 7 3.14 -16.74 9.53
CA THR A 7 3.41 -16.02 10.78
C THR A 7 4.23 -14.77 10.50
N VAL A 8 4.04 -13.71 11.29
CA VAL A 8 4.85 -12.47 11.18
C VAL A 8 6.35 -12.79 11.22
N ARG A 9 6.78 -13.72 12.09
CA ARG A 9 8.18 -14.17 12.17
C ARG A 9 8.65 -14.77 10.83
N ALA A 10 7.88 -15.69 10.26
CA ALA A 10 8.25 -16.33 9.00
C ALA A 10 8.34 -15.33 7.84
N PHE A 11 7.44 -14.35 7.78
CA PHE A 11 7.50 -13.29 6.77
C PHE A 11 8.75 -12.41 6.95
N CYS A 12 9.04 -11.98 8.18
CA CYS A 12 10.25 -11.20 8.47
C CYS A 12 11.53 -11.98 8.13
N ASP A 13 11.59 -13.27 8.47
CA ASP A 13 12.74 -14.13 8.16
C ASP A 13 12.93 -14.28 6.63
N GLN A 14 11.84 -14.35 5.86
CA GLN A 14 11.90 -14.38 4.39
C GLN A 14 12.37 -13.06 3.80
N VAL A 15 11.85 -11.92 4.27
CA VAL A 15 12.28 -10.58 3.80
C VAL A 15 13.75 -10.32 4.14
N ALA A 16 14.23 -10.83 5.27
CA ALA A 16 15.63 -10.69 5.69
C ALA A 16 16.59 -11.64 4.95
N ALA A 17 16.08 -12.65 4.23
CA ALA A 17 16.91 -13.60 3.53
C ALA A 17 17.65 -12.94 2.35
N ALA A 18 18.84 -13.47 2.02
CA ALA A 18 19.63 -13.03 0.87
C ALA A 18 19.05 -13.57 -0.46
N THR A 19 17.76 -13.31 -0.70
CA THR A 19 17.01 -13.74 -1.88
C THR A 19 16.32 -12.53 -2.52
N PRO A 20 16.09 -12.51 -3.85
CA PRO A 20 15.50 -11.35 -4.52
C PRO A 20 14.03 -11.03 -4.16
N ALA A 21 13.28 -12.00 -3.62
CA ALA A 21 11.88 -11.83 -3.23
C ALA A 21 11.53 -12.76 -2.03
N PRO A 22 10.58 -12.38 -1.15
CA PRO A 22 9.77 -11.16 -1.17
C PRO A 22 10.59 -9.89 -0.88
N GLY A 23 10.25 -8.80 -1.57
CA GLY A 23 11.00 -7.53 -1.52
C GLY A 23 10.18 -6.36 -0.98
N GLY A 24 10.61 -5.14 -1.33
CA GLY A 24 9.99 -3.91 -0.84
C GLY A 24 8.52 -3.73 -1.27
N GLY A 25 8.12 -4.20 -2.46
CA GLY A 25 6.72 -4.15 -2.92
C GLY A 25 5.78 -4.95 -2.03
N ALA A 26 6.11 -6.23 -1.79
CA ALA A 26 5.39 -7.07 -0.84
C ALA A 26 5.32 -6.47 0.57
N VAL A 27 6.41 -5.91 1.09
CA VAL A 27 6.43 -5.25 2.41
C VAL A 27 5.53 -4.00 2.41
N ALA A 28 5.52 -3.22 1.33
CA ALA A 28 4.68 -2.03 1.21
C ALA A 28 3.19 -2.42 1.24
N ALA A 29 2.81 -3.47 0.53
CA ALA A 29 1.44 -3.98 0.55
C ALA A 29 1.05 -4.51 1.94
N VAL A 30 1.91 -5.27 2.62
CA VAL A 30 1.68 -5.72 4.00
C VAL A 30 1.57 -4.54 4.99
N ALA A 31 2.36 -3.48 4.81
CA ALA A 31 2.24 -2.27 5.63
C ALA A 31 0.86 -1.62 5.46
N GLY A 32 0.38 -1.51 4.22
CA GLY A 32 -0.98 -1.07 3.93
C GLY A 32 -2.05 -1.96 4.58
N ALA A 33 -1.90 -3.28 4.51
CA ALA A 33 -2.83 -4.24 5.09
C ALA A 33 -2.93 -4.14 6.62
N LEU A 34 -1.79 -3.91 7.29
CA LEU A 34 -1.75 -3.61 8.73
C LEU A 34 -2.48 -2.29 9.03
N GLY A 35 -2.29 -1.28 8.19
CA GLY A 35 -3.02 -0.02 8.28
C GLY A 35 -4.54 -0.20 8.19
N ALA A 36 -4.99 -0.94 7.18
CA ALA A 36 -6.39 -1.27 6.93
C ALA A 36 -7.01 -2.06 8.09
N SER A 37 -6.25 -2.99 8.67
CA SER A 37 -6.68 -3.79 9.83
C SER A 37 -6.91 -2.93 11.07
N LEU A 38 -6.06 -1.93 11.31
CA LEU A 38 -6.24 -0.97 12.41
C LEU A 38 -7.48 -0.09 12.19
N VAL A 39 -7.71 0.38 10.96
CA VAL A 39 -8.95 1.11 10.61
C VAL A 39 -10.18 0.27 10.92
N ALA A 40 -10.20 -0.99 10.47
CA ALA A 40 -11.31 -1.90 10.74
C ALA A 40 -11.53 -2.14 12.23
N MET A 41 -10.45 -2.32 13.00
CA MET A 41 -10.51 -2.52 14.45
C MET A 41 -11.13 -1.30 15.14
N VAL A 42 -10.63 -0.09 14.88
CA VAL A 42 -11.08 1.11 15.58
C VAL A 42 -12.53 1.46 15.20
N ALA A 43 -12.88 1.31 13.92
CA ALA A 43 -14.26 1.48 13.46
C ALA A 43 -15.20 0.48 14.15
N GLY A 44 -14.81 -0.80 14.25
CA GLY A 44 -15.58 -1.83 14.96
C GLY A 44 -15.69 -1.60 16.47
N LEU A 45 -14.67 -1.02 17.11
CA LEU A 45 -14.73 -0.60 18.51
C LEU A 45 -15.62 0.63 18.74
N THR A 46 -15.97 1.36 17.68
CA THR A 46 -16.80 2.57 17.74
C THR A 46 -18.26 2.23 17.47
N ARG A 47 -18.52 1.42 16.44
CA ARG A 47 -19.85 1.02 15.99
C ARG A 47 -20.67 0.31 17.07
N GLY A 48 -22.00 0.46 17.03
CA GLY A 48 -22.94 -0.21 17.92
C GLY A 48 -22.97 0.33 19.35
N ARG A 49 -22.28 1.45 19.61
CA ARG A 49 -22.30 2.13 20.91
C ARG A 49 -23.25 3.31 20.86
N GLU A 50 -24.11 3.42 21.88
CA GLU A 50 -25.12 4.48 21.97
C GLU A 50 -24.53 5.89 21.81
N LYS A 51 -23.36 6.14 22.42
CA LYS A 51 -22.65 7.43 22.34
C LYS A 51 -22.09 7.79 20.94
N PHE A 52 -22.10 6.85 19.99
CA PHE A 52 -21.58 7.01 18.63
C PHE A 52 -22.64 6.78 17.54
N ARG A 53 -23.93 6.82 17.91
CA ARG A 53 -25.06 6.66 16.97
C ARG A 53 -24.99 7.57 15.74
N ASP A 54 -24.48 8.79 15.90
CA ASP A 54 -24.44 9.79 14.82
C ASP A 54 -23.35 9.49 13.77
N VAL A 55 -22.42 8.59 14.08
CA VAL A 55 -21.30 8.19 13.20
C VAL A 55 -21.38 6.71 12.80
N GLU A 56 -22.50 6.04 13.11
CA GLU A 56 -22.68 4.59 12.91
C GLU A 56 -22.45 4.17 11.45
N GLU A 57 -23.02 4.90 10.49
CA GLU A 57 -22.87 4.62 9.07
C GLU A 57 -21.42 4.80 8.60
N VAL A 58 -20.76 5.88 9.06
CA VAL A 58 -19.35 6.17 8.72
C VAL A 58 -18.44 5.08 9.26
N MET A 59 -18.66 4.63 10.50
CA MET A 59 -17.87 3.55 11.11
C MET A 59 -18.17 2.19 10.49
N ALA A 60 -19.41 1.92 10.09
CA ALA A 60 -19.74 0.70 9.37
C ALA A 60 -19.01 0.63 8.02
N ALA A 61 -19.04 1.73 7.25
CA ALA A 61 -18.33 1.83 5.97
C ALA A 61 -16.82 1.69 6.15
N ALA A 62 -16.22 2.36 7.14
CA ALA A 62 -14.80 2.26 7.43
C ALA A 62 -14.38 0.85 7.88
N GLN A 63 -15.23 0.15 8.64
CA GLN A 63 -14.95 -1.21 9.05
C GLN A 63 -14.98 -2.18 7.87
N GLU A 64 -16.01 -2.08 7.02
CA GLU A 64 -16.13 -2.91 5.83
C GLU A 64 -14.97 -2.66 4.86
N ALA A 65 -14.66 -1.39 4.60
CA ALA A 65 -13.53 -1.00 3.77
C ALA A 65 -12.22 -1.53 4.35
N GLY A 66 -11.92 -1.29 5.63
CA GLY A 66 -10.68 -1.77 6.24
C GLY A 66 -10.48 -3.29 6.12
N LEU A 67 -11.54 -4.09 6.26
CA LEU A 67 -11.47 -5.55 6.05
C LEU A 67 -11.20 -5.91 4.58
N ARG A 68 -11.90 -5.26 3.66
CA ARG A 68 -11.74 -5.48 2.21
C ARG A 68 -10.33 -5.08 1.75
N GLU A 69 -9.87 -3.90 2.12
CA GLU A 69 -8.56 -3.38 1.73
C GLU A 69 -7.43 -4.21 2.35
N ALA A 70 -7.57 -4.68 3.60
CA ALA A 70 -6.60 -5.58 4.20
C ALA A 70 -6.44 -6.88 3.39
N GLY A 71 -7.56 -7.48 2.96
CA GLY A 71 -7.53 -8.67 2.10
C GLY A 71 -6.87 -8.40 0.75
N ALA A 72 -7.29 -7.34 0.05
CA ALA A 72 -6.74 -6.98 -1.25
C ALA A 72 -5.23 -6.71 -1.20
N LEU A 73 -4.76 -5.99 -0.18
CA LEU A 73 -3.34 -5.69 -0.01
C LEU A 73 -2.51 -6.94 0.31
N LEU A 74 -3.05 -7.92 1.04
CA LEU A 74 -2.37 -9.19 1.25
C LEU A 74 -2.28 -10.02 -0.04
N GLU A 75 -3.30 -10.00 -0.90
CA GLU A 75 -3.22 -10.62 -2.23
C GLU A 75 -2.16 -9.93 -3.09
N LEU A 76 -2.15 -8.59 -3.13
CA LEU A 76 -1.16 -7.80 -3.88
C LEU A 76 0.27 -8.07 -3.43
N ALA A 77 0.49 -8.36 -2.14
CA ALA A 77 1.82 -8.77 -1.66
C ALA A 77 2.32 -10.05 -2.35
N ASN A 78 1.43 -11.00 -2.64
CA ASN A 78 1.76 -12.23 -3.36
C ASN A 78 1.90 -11.98 -4.86
N GLU A 79 1.04 -11.15 -5.43
CA GLU A 79 1.12 -10.76 -6.83
C GLU A 79 2.43 -10.04 -7.14
N ASP A 80 2.95 -9.22 -6.22
CA ASP A 80 4.25 -8.55 -6.36
C ASP A 80 5.37 -9.56 -6.54
N GLN A 81 5.38 -10.61 -5.73
CA GLN A 81 6.34 -11.71 -5.85
C GLN A 81 6.18 -12.46 -7.18
N ALA A 82 4.95 -12.71 -7.63
CA ALA A 82 4.69 -13.36 -8.91
C ALA A 82 5.14 -12.50 -10.11
N ALA A 83 4.85 -11.19 -10.07
CA ALA A 83 5.24 -10.23 -11.09
C ALA A 83 6.76 -10.09 -11.19
N PHE A 84 7.45 -10.03 -10.04
CA PHE A 84 8.91 -10.05 -9.99
C PHE A 84 9.49 -11.29 -10.68
N ASN A 85 8.95 -12.47 -10.37
CA ASN A 85 9.39 -13.72 -10.99
C ASN A 85 9.20 -13.74 -12.51
N GLN A 86 8.11 -13.14 -13.01
CA GLN A 86 7.86 -13.00 -14.45
C GLN A 86 8.90 -12.09 -15.13
N VAL A 87 9.25 -10.96 -14.50
CA VAL A 87 10.32 -10.08 -14.98
C VAL A 87 11.65 -10.83 -15.04
N MET A 88 12.00 -11.58 -13.98
CA MET A 88 13.23 -12.37 -13.95
C MET A 88 13.25 -13.47 -15.02
N ALA A 89 12.14 -14.15 -15.25
CA ALA A 89 12.02 -15.16 -16.31
C ALA A 89 12.21 -14.53 -17.69
N ALA A 90 11.60 -13.37 -17.96
CA ALA A 90 11.79 -12.63 -19.20
C ALA A 90 13.24 -12.18 -19.39
N LEU A 91 13.90 -11.74 -18.32
CA LEU A 91 15.32 -11.35 -18.35
C LEU A 91 16.25 -12.54 -18.62
N ALA A 92 15.86 -13.77 -18.22
CA ALA A 92 16.62 -14.99 -18.42
C ALA A 92 16.52 -15.59 -19.83
N LEU A 93 15.62 -15.08 -20.70
CA LEU A 93 15.47 -15.59 -22.06
C LEU A 93 16.78 -15.48 -22.88
N PRO A 94 16.97 -16.37 -23.88
CA PRO A 94 18.13 -16.34 -24.78
C PRO A 94 18.35 -15.00 -25.47
N LYS A 95 19.59 -14.72 -25.84
CA LYS A 95 20.02 -13.45 -26.45
C LYS A 95 21.22 -13.61 -27.41
N GLY A 96 21.40 -14.80 -27.95
CA GLY A 96 22.49 -15.16 -28.85
C GLY A 96 22.26 -14.66 -30.28
N THR A 97 21.01 -14.70 -30.77
CA THR A 97 20.67 -14.24 -32.14
C THR A 97 19.92 -12.90 -32.14
N PRO A 98 19.83 -12.19 -33.29
CA PRO A 98 18.98 -11.02 -33.44
C PRO A 98 17.50 -11.28 -33.10
N GLU A 99 16.97 -12.43 -33.51
CA GLU A 99 15.58 -12.84 -33.27
C GLU A 99 15.34 -13.09 -31.78
N GLU A 100 16.26 -13.80 -31.12
CA GLU A 100 16.22 -14.02 -29.66
C GLU A 100 16.27 -12.70 -28.89
N LYS A 101 17.15 -11.77 -29.30
CA LYS A 101 17.24 -10.43 -28.69
C LYS A 101 15.94 -9.66 -28.85
N ALA A 102 15.30 -9.72 -30.02
CA ALA A 102 14.03 -9.05 -30.28
C ALA A 102 12.90 -9.64 -29.41
N ALA A 103 12.76 -10.97 -29.39
CA ALA A 103 11.75 -11.67 -28.58
C ALA A 103 11.96 -11.42 -27.08
N ARG A 104 13.20 -11.50 -26.60
CA ARG A 104 13.56 -11.19 -25.21
C ARG A 104 13.21 -9.74 -24.87
N ARG A 105 13.54 -8.77 -25.73
CA ARG A 105 13.20 -7.36 -25.48
C ARG A 105 11.69 -7.18 -25.35
N GLN A 106 10.90 -7.79 -26.22
CA GLN A 106 9.45 -7.72 -26.15
C GLN A 106 8.92 -8.31 -24.84
N ALA A 107 9.33 -9.53 -24.48
CA ALA A 107 8.89 -10.20 -23.25
C ALA A 107 9.25 -9.40 -21.99
N VAL A 108 10.45 -8.79 -21.95
CA VAL A 108 10.87 -7.93 -20.83
C VAL A 108 9.99 -6.69 -20.73
N GLN A 109 9.64 -6.05 -21.85
CA GLN A 109 8.78 -4.87 -21.86
C GLN A 109 7.33 -5.18 -21.47
N GLU A 110 6.81 -6.36 -21.82
CA GLU A 110 5.50 -6.82 -21.38
C GLU A 110 5.51 -7.15 -19.88
N ALA A 111 6.55 -7.84 -19.40
CA ALA A 111 6.70 -8.19 -17.99
C ALA A 111 6.81 -6.96 -17.09
N TYR A 112 7.59 -5.94 -17.47
CA TYR A 112 7.66 -4.70 -16.69
C TYR A 112 6.32 -3.95 -16.67
N ARG A 113 5.61 -3.86 -17.81
CA ARG A 113 4.28 -3.23 -17.85
C ARG A 113 3.27 -3.95 -16.96
N ALA A 114 3.32 -5.29 -16.91
CA ALA A 114 2.51 -6.07 -15.99
C ALA A 114 2.93 -5.83 -14.53
N ALA A 115 4.24 -5.87 -14.24
CA ALA A 115 4.78 -5.67 -12.90
C ALA A 115 4.58 -4.25 -12.35
N THR A 116 4.34 -3.24 -13.20
CA THR A 116 3.95 -1.89 -12.75
C THR A 116 2.52 -1.83 -12.21
N ARG A 117 1.64 -2.77 -12.57
CA ARG A 117 0.23 -2.74 -12.15
C ARG A 117 0.05 -2.99 -10.66
N THR A 118 0.68 -4.03 -10.13
CA THR A 118 0.59 -4.40 -8.71
C THR A 118 0.95 -3.26 -7.75
N PRO A 119 2.08 -2.53 -7.91
CA PRO A 119 2.37 -1.39 -7.03
C PRO A 119 1.45 -0.19 -7.27
N LEU A 120 0.89 0.02 -8.48
CA LEU A 120 -0.15 1.04 -8.68
C LEU A 120 -1.43 0.72 -7.90
N GLU A 121 -1.91 -0.51 -8.01
CA GLU A 121 -3.08 -0.98 -7.25
C GLU A 121 -2.81 -0.89 -5.74
N THR A 122 -1.60 -1.24 -5.29
CA THR A 122 -1.19 -1.07 -3.90
C THR A 122 -1.29 0.38 -3.44
N MET A 123 -0.88 1.35 -4.27
CA MET A 123 -1.04 2.78 -3.97
C MET A 123 -2.52 3.16 -3.85
N GLU A 124 -3.37 2.70 -4.76
CA GLU A 124 -4.81 2.98 -4.76
C GLU A 124 -5.48 2.46 -3.48
N HIS A 125 -5.23 1.21 -3.11
CA HIS A 125 -5.75 0.60 -1.89
C HIS A 125 -5.21 1.30 -0.63
N CYS A 126 -3.92 1.64 -0.59
CA CYS A 126 -3.36 2.40 0.55
C CYS A 126 -4.02 3.78 0.68
N LEU A 127 -4.30 4.47 -0.42
CA LEU A 127 -4.97 5.76 -0.38
C LEU A 127 -6.41 5.65 0.12
N GLU A 128 -7.14 4.61 -0.27
CA GLU A 128 -8.49 4.32 0.26
C GLU A 128 -8.46 4.08 1.77
N VAL A 129 -7.47 3.30 2.25
CA VAL A 129 -7.26 3.09 3.68
C VAL A 129 -7.00 4.42 4.39
N MET A 130 -6.18 5.31 3.81
CA MET A 130 -5.90 6.62 4.40
C MET A 130 -7.16 7.49 4.52
N ARG A 131 -8.05 7.49 3.52
CA ARG A 131 -9.34 8.21 3.57
C ARG A 131 -10.20 7.74 4.74
N HIS A 132 -10.37 6.42 4.88
CA HIS A 132 -11.13 5.85 5.99
C HIS A 132 -10.46 6.06 7.34
N ALA A 133 -9.13 5.95 7.41
CA ALA A 133 -8.38 6.21 8.62
C ALA A 133 -8.60 7.65 9.10
N LEU A 134 -8.61 8.64 8.20
CA LEU A 134 -8.87 10.03 8.52
C LEU A 134 -10.26 10.22 9.16
N ALA A 135 -11.29 9.60 8.58
CA ALA A 135 -12.65 9.65 9.13
C ALA A 135 -12.72 9.00 10.53
N VAL A 136 -12.05 7.85 10.71
CA VAL A 136 -11.98 7.14 12.00
C VAL A 136 -11.20 7.94 13.05
N VAL A 137 -10.12 8.62 12.67
CA VAL A 137 -9.38 9.52 13.57
C VAL A 137 -10.26 10.70 14.01
N ALA A 138 -11.01 11.29 13.09
CA ALA A 138 -11.84 12.47 13.37
C ALA A 138 -13.07 12.17 14.24
N GLN A 139 -13.69 11.00 14.04
CA GLN A 139 -15.05 10.71 14.55
C GLN A 139 -15.14 9.43 15.38
N GLY A 140 -14.09 8.62 15.39
CA GLY A 140 -14.06 7.32 16.05
C GLY A 140 -13.89 7.42 17.56
N ASN A 141 -13.76 6.25 18.20
CA ASN A 141 -13.56 6.14 19.63
C ASN A 141 -12.24 6.82 20.07
N PRO A 142 -12.27 7.92 20.86
CA PRO A 142 -11.06 8.64 21.24
C PRO A 142 -10.05 7.80 22.02
N SER A 143 -10.51 6.77 22.73
CA SER A 143 -9.63 5.84 23.47
C SER A 143 -8.78 4.94 22.57
N ALA A 144 -9.11 4.84 21.28
CA ALA A 144 -8.38 4.06 20.27
C ALA A 144 -7.88 4.95 19.12
N ALA A 145 -7.86 6.28 19.31
CA ALA A 145 -7.44 7.23 18.28
C ALA A 145 -5.97 7.02 17.85
N THR A 146 -5.10 6.60 18.77
CA THR A 146 -3.69 6.31 18.45
C THR A 146 -3.55 5.14 17.48
N ASP A 147 -4.41 4.12 17.60
CA ASP A 147 -4.40 2.96 16.69
C ASP A 147 -4.82 3.38 15.28
N ALA A 148 -5.81 4.27 15.16
CA ALA A 148 -6.22 4.83 13.87
C ALA A 148 -5.13 5.73 13.25
N CYS A 149 -4.40 6.50 14.08
CA CYS A 149 -3.24 7.28 13.63
C CYS A 149 -2.14 6.38 13.07
N VAL A 150 -1.79 5.31 13.78
CA VAL A 150 -0.83 4.30 13.29
C VAL A 150 -1.36 3.67 12.00
N GLY A 151 -2.66 3.40 11.91
CA GLY A 151 -3.31 2.89 10.71
C GLY A 151 -3.07 3.76 9.47
N LEU A 152 -3.29 5.08 9.61
CA LEU A 152 -3.04 6.06 8.55
C LEU A 152 -1.54 6.12 8.16
N LEU A 153 -0.65 6.13 9.14
CA LEU A 153 0.80 6.20 8.90
C LEU A 153 1.33 4.94 8.22
N MET A 154 0.82 3.77 8.59
CA MET A 154 1.15 2.48 7.96
C MET A 154 0.68 2.44 6.51
N ALA A 155 -0.55 2.88 6.23
CA ALA A 155 -1.05 2.99 4.85
C ALA A 155 -0.25 4.01 4.03
N SER A 156 0.11 5.15 4.62
CA SER A 156 0.98 6.15 3.98
C SER A 156 2.38 5.60 3.66
N THR A 157 2.92 4.73 4.52
CA THR A 157 4.20 4.03 4.28
C THR A 157 4.05 3.01 3.16
N GLY A 158 2.96 2.25 3.12
CA GLY A 158 2.65 1.33 2.03
C GLY A 158 2.52 2.04 0.68
N PHE A 159 1.81 3.18 0.64
CA PHE A 159 1.72 4.03 -0.54
C PHE A 159 3.10 4.46 -1.05
N GLU A 160 3.94 5.01 -0.16
CA GLU A 160 5.27 5.50 -0.53
C GLU A 160 6.18 4.36 -0.99
N GLY A 161 6.14 3.21 -0.31
CA GLY A 161 6.89 2.02 -0.70
C GLY A 161 6.48 1.51 -2.09
N ALA A 162 5.19 1.46 -2.38
CA ALA A 162 4.68 1.07 -3.68
C ALA A 162 5.06 2.07 -4.78
N LEU A 163 5.04 3.37 -4.50
CA LEU A 163 5.50 4.42 -5.41
C LEU A 163 6.95 4.20 -5.88
N TRP A 164 7.86 3.81 -4.98
CA TRP A 164 9.24 3.49 -5.36
C TRP A 164 9.33 2.31 -6.34
N ASN A 165 8.48 1.30 -6.18
CA ASN A 165 8.42 0.16 -7.09
C ASN A 165 7.85 0.56 -8.46
N VAL A 166 6.82 1.43 -8.51
CA VAL A 166 6.33 2.03 -9.76
C VAL A 166 7.46 2.78 -10.46
N ALA A 167 8.17 3.66 -9.75
CA ALA A 167 9.24 4.48 -10.32
C ALA A 167 10.38 3.65 -10.92
N ILE A 168 10.82 2.60 -10.21
CA ILE A 168 11.86 1.68 -10.70
C ILE A 168 11.39 0.94 -11.97
N ASN A 169 10.15 0.45 -11.99
CA ASN A 169 9.62 -0.25 -13.15
C ASN A 169 9.46 0.67 -14.37
N LEU A 170 8.97 1.91 -14.16
CA LEU A 170 8.87 2.92 -15.23
C LEU A 170 10.22 3.27 -15.84
N GLY A 171 11.30 3.24 -15.06
CA GLY A 171 12.67 3.43 -15.56
C GLY A 171 13.13 2.32 -16.53
N SER A 172 12.45 1.18 -16.54
CA SER A 172 12.76 0.02 -17.40
C SER A 172 11.81 -0.13 -18.60
N ILE A 173 10.78 0.72 -18.71
CA ILE A 173 9.77 0.69 -19.77
C ILE A 173 10.13 1.73 -20.83
N ALA A 174 10.05 1.35 -22.12
CA ALA A 174 10.31 2.22 -23.26
C ALA A 174 9.05 2.80 -23.90
N ASP A 175 7.87 2.28 -23.53
CA ASP A 175 6.58 2.74 -24.00
C ASP A 175 6.22 4.09 -23.35
N GLU A 176 6.49 5.19 -24.06
CA GLU A 176 6.28 6.55 -23.55
C GLU A 176 4.82 6.85 -23.22
N ALA A 177 3.86 6.28 -23.97
CA ALA A 177 2.45 6.48 -23.69
C ALA A 177 2.05 5.83 -22.34
N PHE A 178 2.50 4.59 -22.12
CA PHE A 178 2.29 3.92 -20.83
C PHE A 178 2.96 4.66 -19.68
N ARG A 179 4.19 5.16 -19.88
CA ARG A 179 4.90 5.96 -18.87
C ARG A 179 4.11 7.21 -18.51
N GLN A 180 3.67 7.97 -19.52
CA GLN A 180 2.92 9.22 -19.31
C GLN A 180 1.59 8.98 -18.58
N GLU A 181 0.79 8.00 -19.03
CA GLU A 181 -0.46 7.65 -18.37
C GLU A 181 -0.25 7.24 -16.91
N THR A 182 0.82 6.47 -16.65
CA THR A 182 1.15 6.03 -15.29
C THR A 182 1.59 7.20 -14.42
N MET A 183 2.43 8.10 -14.95
CA MET A 183 2.88 9.29 -14.21
C MET A 183 1.71 10.20 -13.83
N GLU A 184 0.76 10.43 -14.75
CA GLU A 184 -0.44 11.23 -14.47
C GLU A 184 -1.29 10.63 -13.34
N LYS A 185 -1.48 9.31 -13.33
CA LYS A 185 -2.18 8.60 -12.23
C LYS A 185 -1.44 8.76 -10.91
N VAL A 186 -0.12 8.57 -10.92
CA VAL A 186 0.72 8.73 -9.73
C VAL A 186 0.66 10.15 -9.19
N GLU A 187 0.77 11.17 -10.04
CA GLU A 187 0.71 12.57 -9.63
C GLU A 187 -0.63 12.91 -8.96
N LYS A 188 -1.74 12.45 -9.53
CA LYS A 188 -3.07 12.60 -8.94
C LYS A 188 -3.17 11.96 -7.56
N MET A 189 -2.72 10.70 -7.43
CA MET A 189 -2.74 9.99 -6.15
C MET A 189 -1.82 10.64 -5.11
N ARG A 190 -0.66 11.17 -5.51
CA ARG A 190 0.27 11.88 -4.62
C ARG A 190 -0.32 13.18 -4.11
N ALA A 191 -0.98 13.95 -4.97
CA ALA A 191 -1.66 15.18 -4.58
C ALA A 191 -2.73 14.89 -3.53
N GLU A 192 -3.58 13.90 -3.78
CA GLU A 192 -4.63 13.49 -2.85
C GLU A 192 -4.07 12.95 -1.53
N ARG A 193 -2.99 12.16 -1.58
CA ARG A 193 -2.30 11.71 -0.37
C ARG A 193 -1.84 12.90 0.49
N GLU A 194 -1.29 13.94 -0.12
CA GLU A 194 -0.85 15.12 0.64
C GLU A 194 -2.03 15.86 1.26
N GLU A 195 -3.16 15.99 0.55
CA GLU A 195 -4.39 16.56 1.12
C GLU A 195 -4.87 15.78 2.36
N VAL A 196 -4.86 14.45 2.29
CA VAL A 196 -5.22 13.59 3.43
C VAL A 196 -4.22 13.74 4.59
N LEU A 197 -2.92 13.82 4.31
CA LEU A 197 -1.89 14.03 5.33
C LEU A 197 -2.01 15.40 6.00
N GLU A 198 -2.32 16.44 5.25
CA GLU A 198 -2.50 17.78 5.80
C GLU A 198 -3.74 17.86 6.69
N ALA A 199 -4.84 17.24 6.26
CA ALA A 199 -6.03 17.08 7.09
C ALA A 199 -5.73 16.28 8.38
N PHE A 200 -4.93 15.22 8.27
CA PHE A 200 -4.52 14.43 9.44
C PHE A 200 -3.68 15.25 10.43
N ARG A 201 -2.67 15.99 9.96
CA ARG A 201 -1.83 16.86 10.81
C ARG A 201 -2.65 17.97 11.48
N SER A 202 -3.69 18.46 10.81
CA SER A 202 -4.62 19.46 11.36
C SER A 202 -5.51 18.89 12.48
N LEU A 203 -5.89 17.61 12.38
CA LEU A 203 -6.72 16.93 13.38
C LEU A 203 -5.93 16.43 14.59
N VAL A 204 -4.72 15.92 14.35
CA VAL A 204 -3.88 15.28 15.36
C VAL A 204 -2.61 16.10 15.52
N PRO A 205 -2.56 17.04 16.49
CA PRO A 205 -1.35 17.81 16.73
C PRO A 205 -0.21 16.89 17.17
N ASP A 206 1.03 17.35 16.98
CA ASP A 206 2.23 16.58 17.32
C ASP A 206 2.14 16.05 18.76
N PRO A 207 2.19 14.72 18.97
CA PRO A 207 2.10 14.14 20.30
C PRO A 207 3.23 14.63 21.22
N VAL A 208 4.37 15.04 20.67
CA VAL A 208 5.53 15.57 21.40
C VAL A 208 5.29 17.01 21.89
N GLU A 209 4.54 17.83 21.15
CA GLU A 209 4.23 19.21 21.58
C GLU A 209 3.52 19.24 22.94
N ARG A 210 2.66 18.24 23.22
CA ARG A 210 1.97 18.11 24.51
C ARG A 210 2.93 17.87 25.68
N PHE A 211 4.06 17.20 25.43
CA PHE A 211 5.08 16.94 26.44
C PHE A 211 6.07 18.10 26.58
N LEU A 212 6.37 18.80 25.48
CA LEU A 212 7.28 19.96 25.49
C LEU A 212 6.65 21.22 26.10
N LYS A 213 5.34 21.45 25.94
CA LYS A 213 4.62 22.59 26.56
C LYS A 213 4.39 22.42 28.08
N LYS A 214 4.80 21.29 28.66
CA LYS A 214 4.69 20.99 30.10
C LYS A 214 6.01 21.12 30.86
N GLN A 215 7.08 21.59 30.21
CA GLN A 215 8.33 22.01 30.86
C GLN A 215 8.37 23.53 30.96
#